data_AF-A0A1G0CG95-F1
#
_entry.id   AF-A0A1G0CG95-F1
#
_cell.length_a   1.000
_cell.length_b   1.000
_cell.length_c   1.000
_cell.angle_alpha   90.00
_cell.angle_beta   90.00
_cell.angle_gamma   90.00
#
_symmetry.space_group_name_H-M   'P 1'
#
loop_
_entity.id
_entity.type
_entity.pdbx_description
1 polymer ?
#
loop_
_entity_poly.entity_id
_entity_poly.type
_entity_poly.pdbx_seq_one_letter_code
_entity_poly.pdbx_strand_id
1 'polypeptide(L)'
;MNPVKKIFQLAFVAILGVVALTGCSGGDDRDAKTATSALINENKNIVAFGHISVQQLLDKLDYKHLPKAGALLTGELSSWESSVDFSKPVYFAVQAPFALDGSPELTYMLFDVKDKDSLIDKFNGMGYESTESGDIQCFNNGDVGIGIRNTLAILLIKGGSPDFTALLKTAFEQTEGDESTGKTQTILANNGDIVTGLNIERLFTTANTALNRLPADKQKTLNELVANGYIQTVTNFGNGKVTMKASNLFNDKLKDLLFFKEDPQASVVKKLGSGNAWMGMSANVDVRKMESFLADFAPEGQQKLNGILPGEAAFALAMMGDNPFTQMFSGQFGLVFTGNPGSGMGMIPQFNFFLGLGAKGEFINEQASMYATMMGLQKQGDAFITEGMAIAPRKDGLYGFTLPENKGASLKIPSFAKDFGKKTFSMFVDFGQINVKSLELEDGMKVLEIMDTFYMTVDREGTEMVMTTKSSSSNILKQVGQFYAKVFEEKMNEMSM
;
A
#
# COMPACT_ATOMS: atom_id res chain seq x y z
N MET A 1 -16.45 -9.43 -29.99
CA MET A 1 -15.48 -8.38 -29.59
C MET A 1 -14.70 -8.86 -28.38
N ASN A 2 -13.37 -8.72 -28.39
CA ASN A 2 -12.50 -9.37 -27.41
C ASN A 2 -12.58 -8.68 -26.02
N PRO A 3 -12.92 -9.38 -24.92
CA PRO A 3 -13.02 -8.77 -23.58
C PRO A 3 -11.70 -8.17 -23.08
N VAL A 4 -10.55 -8.70 -23.52
CA VAL A 4 -9.22 -8.12 -23.23
C VAL A 4 -9.12 -6.68 -23.74
N LYS A 5 -9.78 -6.36 -24.88
CA LYS A 5 -9.76 -5.02 -25.47
C LYS A 5 -10.56 -4.01 -24.63
N LYS A 6 -11.64 -4.44 -23.98
CA LYS A 6 -12.38 -3.58 -23.02
C LYS A 6 -11.56 -3.31 -21.76
N ILE A 7 -10.89 -4.32 -21.20
CA ILE A 7 -10.07 -4.17 -19.99
C ILE A 7 -8.86 -3.25 -20.27
N PHE A 8 -8.19 -3.40 -21.40
CA PHE A 8 -7.10 -2.50 -21.80
C PHE A 8 -7.58 -1.06 -22.08
N GLN A 9 -8.77 -0.87 -22.67
CA GLN A 9 -9.31 0.48 -22.90
C GLN A 9 -9.76 1.16 -21.60
N LEU A 10 -10.31 0.42 -20.63
CA LEU A 10 -10.67 0.96 -19.30
C LEU A 10 -9.44 1.25 -18.41
N ALA A 11 -8.39 0.41 -18.49
CA ALA A 11 -7.15 0.64 -17.75
C ALA A 11 -6.33 1.83 -18.30
N PHE A 12 -6.51 2.21 -19.58
CA PHE A 12 -5.78 3.30 -20.22
C PHE A 12 -6.44 4.67 -20.04
N VAL A 13 -7.75 4.72 -19.79
CA VAL A 13 -8.50 5.98 -19.50
C VAL A 13 -8.31 6.44 -18.04
N ALA A 14 -7.80 5.58 -17.15
CA ALA A 14 -7.62 5.88 -15.72
C ALA A 14 -6.23 6.43 -15.32
N ILE A 15 -5.35 6.77 -16.27
CA ILE A 15 -3.96 7.19 -15.99
C ILE A 15 -3.58 8.50 -16.72
N LEU A 16 -4.44 9.52 -16.68
CA LEU A 16 -4.08 10.88 -17.16
C LEU A 16 -4.59 12.02 -16.24
N GLY A 17 -3.64 12.70 -15.57
CA GLY A 17 -3.78 13.95 -14.80
C GLY A 17 -2.76 14.14 -13.64
N VAL A 18 -2.30 15.39 -13.31
CA VAL A 18 -1.75 16.03 -12.05
C VAL A 18 -0.34 16.78 -12.02
N VAL A 19 -0.14 17.95 -11.30
CA VAL A 19 1.12 18.70 -10.87
C VAL A 19 1.31 20.27 -10.89
N ALA A 20 0.51 21.13 -10.18
CA ALA A 20 0.91 22.33 -9.33
C ALA A 20 -0.22 23.41 -9.10
N LEU A 21 -0.96 23.50 -7.98
CA LEU A 21 -0.68 24.19 -6.70
C LEU A 21 -1.02 25.73 -6.59
N THR A 22 -1.95 26.03 -5.66
CA THR A 22 -2.07 27.19 -4.74
C THR A 22 -2.60 28.54 -5.25
N GLY A 23 -3.87 28.82 -4.93
CA GLY A 23 -4.38 30.17 -4.75
C GLY A 23 -4.05 30.80 -3.39
N CYS A 24 -4.21 32.13 -3.32
CA CYS A 24 -4.58 32.86 -2.10
C CYS A 24 -5.86 33.64 -2.43
N SER A 25 -6.73 33.85 -1.44
CA SER A 25 -8.15 34.15 -1.64
C SER A 25 -8.48 35.47 -2.36
N GLY A 26 -9.53 35.42 -3.20
CA GLY A 26 -10.37 36.60 -3.49
C GLY A 26 -10.86 36.73 -4.94
N GLY A 27 -12.07 36.22 -5.22
CA GLY A 27 -12.89 36.68 -6.36
C GLY A 27 -12.57 36.16 -7.77
N ASP A 28 -11.36 35.64 -8.00
CA ASP A 28 -10.94 35.11 -9.31
C ASP A 28 -10.95 33.57 -9.38
N ASP A 29 -10.83 33.01 -10.59
CA ASP A 29 -10.91 31.58 -10.91
C ASP A 29 -10.11 30.69 -9.93
N ARG A 30 -10.82 29.77 -9.26
CA ARG A 30 -10.20 28.82 -8.32
C ARG A 30 -9.43 27.74 -9.07
N ASP A 31 -8.15 27.59 -8.74
CA ASP A 31 -7.34 26.46 -9.20
C ASP A 31 -7.87 25.14 -8.62
N ALA A 32 -7.46 24.00 -9.21
CA ALA A 32 -7.98 22.72 -8.73
C ALA A 32 -7.53 22.37 -7.30
N LYS A 33 -6.49 23.03 -6.75
CA LYS A 33 -6.07 22.84 -5.35
C LYS A 33 -7.11 23.42 -4.41
N THR A 34 -7.39 24.71 -4.57
CA THR A 34 -8.31 25.47 -3.74
C THR A 34 -9.71 24.88 -3.90
N ALA A 35 -10.12 24.52 -5.12
CA ALA A 35 -11.36 23.80 -5.38
C ALA A 35 -11.45 22.46 -4.61
N THR A 36 -10.40 21.63 -4.65
CA THR A 36 -10.39 20.34 -3.92
C THR A 36 -10.32 20.52 -2.40
N SER A 37 -9.57 21.51 -1.93
CA SER A 37 -9.48 21.90 -0.53
C SER A 37 -10.85 22.27 0.03
N ALA A 38 -11.63 23.05 -0.72
CA ALA A 38 -13.01 23.40 -0.39
C ALA A 38 -13.96 22.18 -0.48
N LEU A 39 -13.89 21.40 -1.57
CA LEU A 39 -14.69 20.19 -1.75
C LEU A 39 -14.55 19.21 -0.58
N ILE A 40 -13.31 18.96 -0.10
CA ILE A 40 -13.04 18.09 1.06
C ILE A 40 -13.58 18.73 2.36
N ASN A 41 -13.61 20.05 2.47
CA ASN A 41 -14.17 20.72 3.63
C ASN A 41 -15.70 20.55 3.65
N GLU A 42 -16.39 20.94 2.59
CA GLU A 42 -17.86 20.90 2.52
C GLU A 42 -18.40 19.46 2.54
N ASN A 43 -17.77 18.53 1.82
CA ASN A 43 -18.22 17.15 1.74
C ASN A 43 -17.52 16.27 2.81
N LYS A 44 -18.21 16.04 3.94
CA LYS A 44 -17.72 15.19 5.03
C LYS A 44 -17.68 13.69 4.70
N ASN A 45 -18.28 13.24 3.59
CA ASN A 45 -18.21 11.85 3.13
C ASN A 45 -16.94 11.54 2.33
N ILE A 46 -16.13 12.55 1.98
CA ILE A 46 -14.81 12.32 1.36
C ILE A 46 -13.85 11.78 2.42
N VAL A 47 -13.38 10.55 2.22
CA VAL A 47 -12.52 9.79 3.15
C VAL A 47 -11.08 9.68 2.66
N ALA A 48 -10.84 9.68 1.35
CA ALA A 48 -9.50 9.71 0.78
C ALA A 48 -9.38 10.81 -0.26
N PHE A 49 -8.20 11.41 -0.38
CA PHE A 49 -7.93 12.53 -1.29
C PHE A 49 -6.43 12.64 -1.58
N GLY A 50 -6.06 13.46 -2.56
CA GLY A 50 -4.64 13.67 -2.84
C GLY A 50 -4.37 14.25 -4.22
N HIS A 51 -3.13 14.05 -4.67
CA HIS A 51 -2.64 14.50 -5.96
C HIS A 51 -1.54 13.52 -6.44
N ILE A 52 -1.51 13.22 -7.74
CA ILE A 52 -0.48 12.45 -8.44
C ILE A 52 0.49 13.47 -9.10
N SER A 53 1.40 13.10 -10.00
CA SER A 53 2.27 14.04 -10.72
C SER A 53 2.46 13.69 -12.19
N VAL A 54 1.40 13.61 -12.99
CA VAL A 54 1.46 13.11 -14.36
C VAL A 54 2.50 13.75 -15.26
N GLN A 55 2.72 15.08 -15.30
CA GLN A 55 3.83 15.58 -16.14
C GLN A 55 5.18 15.02 -15.67
N GLN A 56 5.44 15.04 -14.35
CA GLN A 56 6.68 14.49 -13.80
C GLN A 56 6.77 12.96 -13.99
N LEU A 57 5.67 12.22 -13.85
CA LEU A 57 5.59 10.78 -14.05
C LEU A 57 5.80 10.39 -15.51
N LEU A 58 5.22 11.14 -16.45
CA LEU A 58 5.41 10.97 -17.88
C LEU A 58 6.87 11.23 -18.27
N ASP A 59 7.46 12.32 -17.78
CA ASP A 59 8.88 12.64 -17.99
C ASP A 59 9.80 11.57 -17.37
N LYS A 60 9.46 11.06 -16.18
CA LYS A 60 10.19 9.98 -15.49
C LYS A 60 9.99 8.60 -16.12
N LEU A 61 8.84 8.35 -16.73
CA LEU A 61 8.56 7.17 -17.57
C LEU A 61 9.32 7.25 -18.91
N ASP A 62 9.66 8.46 -19.35
CA ASP A 62 10.21 8.77 -20.67
C ASP A 62 9.33 8.20 -21.80
N TYR A 63 8.03 8.46 -21.68
CA TYR A 63 7.00 7.81 -22.49
C TYR A 63 7.24 7.93 -24.00
N LYS A 64 7.79 9.08 -24.44
CA LYS A 64 8.10 9.38 -25.86
C LYS A 64 9.09 8.39 -26.48
N HIS A 65 9.94 7.75 -25.66
CA HIS A 65 10.94 6.77 -26.10
C HIS A 65 10.55 5.31 -25.81
N LEU A 66 9.28 5.03 -25.46
CA LEU A 66 8.79 3.66 -25.33
C LEU A 66 8.56 3.01 -26.72
N PRO A 67 9.07 1.79 -27.00
CA PRO A 67 8.85 1.10 -28.26
C PRO A 67 7.36 0.92 -28.59
N LYS A 68 6.94 1.37 -29.78
CA LYS A 68 5.56 1.42 -30.32
C LYS A 68 4.55 2.24 -29.50
N ALA A 69 4.46 2.00 -28.19
CA ALA A 69 3.60 2.70 -27.25
C ALA A 69 3.89 4.20 -27.17
N GLY A 70 5.16 4.63 -27.31
CA GLY A 70 5.52 6.04 -27.19
C GLY A 70 4.92 6.93 -28.27
N ALA A 71 4.80 6.45 -29.50
CA ALA A 71 4.14 7.18 -30.58
C ALA A 71 2.63 7.33 -30.34
N LEU A 72 1.98 6.26 -29.86
CA LEU A 72 0.55 6.27 -29.51
C LEU A 72 0.29 7.23 -28.33
N LEU A 73 1.06 7.09 -27.24
CA LEU A 73 0.97 7.95 -26.07
C LEU A 73 1.22 9.42 -26.42
N THR A 74 2.21 9.71 -27.27
CA THR A 74 2.49 11.10 -27.71
C THR A 74 1.37 11.67 -28.55
N GLY A 75 0.78 10.90 -29.48
CA GLY A 75 -0.35 11.35 -30.28
C GLY A 75 -1.55 11.75 -29.41
N GLU A 76 -1.92 10.90 -28.45
CA GLU A 76 -2.99 11.19 -27.50
C GLU A 76 -2.64 12.39 -26.60
N LEU A 77 -1.52 12.32 -25.88
CA LEU A 77 -1.08 13.33 -24.90
C LEU A 77 -0.93 14.72 -25.50
N SER A 78 -0.23 14.85 -26.63
CA SER A 78 -0.06 16.15 -27.30
C SER A 78 -1.39 16.73 -27.78
N SER A 79 -2.42 15.89 -28.00
CA SER A 79 -3.76 16.40 -28.21
C SER A 79 -4.32 17.06 -26.94
N TRP A 80 -4.15 16.45 -25.77
CA TRP A 80 -4.70 16.95 -24.49
C TRP A 80 -3.91 18.11 -23.90
N GLU A 81 -2.60 18.21 -24.18
CA GLU A 81 -1.68 19.25 -23.69
C GLU A 81 -2.11 20.69 -24.03
N SER A 82 -2.90 20.90 -25.10
CA SER A 82 -3.47 22.20 -25.46
C SER A 82 -4.64 22.63 -24.60
N SER A 83 -5.44 21.67 -24.11
CA SER A 83 -6.71 21.93 -23.42
C SER A 83 -6.58 21.79 -21.90
N VAL A 84 -5.73 20.88 -21.43
CA VAL A 84 -5.52 20.57 -20.00
C VAL A 84 -4.15 21.06 -19.56
N ASP A 85 -4.08 21.62 -18.36
CA ASP A 85 -2.80 22.01 -17.78
C ASP A 85 -2.16 20.87 -16.99
N PHE A 86 -1.43 19.98 -17.69
CA PHE A 86 -0.65 18.92 -17.03
C PHE A 86 0.57 19.45 -16.25
N SER A 87 0.95 20.72 -16.42
CA SER A 87 1.89 21.41 -15.51
C SER A 87 1.21 21.91 -14.22
N LYS A 88 -0.09 21.62 -14.09
CA LYS A 88 -1.00 21.93 -13.00
C LYS A 88 -1.73 20.65 -12.56
N PRO A 89 -2.45 20.67 -11.42
CA PRO A 89 -3.12 19.52 -10.82
C PRO A 89 -4.28 18.89 -11.62
N VAL A 90 -4.50 17.61 -11.30
CA VAL A 90 -5.75 16.86 -11.36
C VAL A 90 -6.00 16.24 -9.97
N TYR A 91 -6.20 17.08 -8.94
CA TYR A 91 -6.44 16.59 -7.57
C TYR A 91 -7.57 15.56 -7.55
N PHE A 92 -7.52 14.59 -6.64
CA PHE A 92 -8.57 13.59 -6.52
C PHE A 92 -9.18 13.57 -5.12
N ALA A 93 -10.44 13.15 -5.06
CA ALA A 93 -11.16 12.86 -3.83
C ALA A 93 -12.06 11.63 -4.01
N VAL A 94 -12.22 10.86 -2.94
CA VAL A 94 -12.95 9.59 -2.93
C VAL A 94 -13.96 9.61 -1.79
N GLN A 95 -15.23 9.42 -2.14
CA GLN A 95 -16.36 9.46 -1.22
C GLN A 95 -16.79 8.05 -0.81
N ALA A 96 -17.06 7.92 0.49
CA ALA A 96 -17.65 6.75 1.12
C ALA A 96 -19.20 6.84 1.16
N PRO A 97 -19.94 5.75 1.44
CA PRO A 97 -19.46 4.39 1.75
C PRO A 97 -18.73 3.71 0.59
N PHE A 98 -17.92 2.70 0.91
CA PHE A 98 -17.45 1.75 -0.10
C PHE A 98 -18.42 0.57 -0.19
N ALA A 99 -18.62 0.03 -1.39
CA ALA A 99 -19.33 -1.23 -1.61
C ALA A 99 -18.48 -2.43 -1.16
N LEU A 100 -19.07 -3.63 -1.17
CA LEU A 100 -18.42 -4.87 -0.70
C LEU A 100 -17.18 -5.28 -1.51
N ASP A 101 -17.07 -4.82 -2.75
CA ASP A 101 -15.91 -5.01 -3.64
C ASP A 101 -14.82 -3.93 -3.46
N GLY A 102 -15.05 -2.95 -2.57
CA GLY A 102 -14.15 -1.82 -2.34
C GLY A 102 -14.35 -0.65 -3.30
N SER A 103 -15.33 -0.68 -4.21
CA SER A 103 -15.65 0.46 -5.06
C SER A 103 -16.25 1.62 -4.23
N PRO A 104 -15.86 2.89 -4.49
CA PRO A 104 -16.38 4.04 -3.75
C PRO A 104 -17.76 4.47 -4.24
N GLU A 105 -18.51 5.17 -3.38
CA GLU A 105 -19.81 5.76 -3.72
C GLU A 105 -19.70 6.81 -4.84
N LEU A 106 -18.60 7.58 -4.85
CA LEU A 106 -18.29 8.56 -5.90
C LEU A 106 -16.79 8.89 -5.87
N THR A 107 -16.15 8.95 -7.05
CA THR A 107 -14.78 9.49 -7.20
C THR A 107 -14.83 10.82 -7.93
N TYR A 108 -14.04 11.78 -7.45
CA TYR A 108 -13.82 13.09 -8.05
C TYR A 108 -12.38 13.19 -8.55
N MET A 109 -12.19 13.77 -9.73
CA MET A 109 -10.91 14.26 -10.24
C MET A 109 -11.10 15.70 -10.71
N LEU A 110 -10.33 16.65 -10.16
CA LEU A 110 -10.48 18.09 -10.37
C LEU A 110 -9.23 18.63 -11.01
N PHE A 111 -9.35 19.26 -12.18
CA PHE A 111 -8.19 19.70 -12.96
C PHE A 111 -8.30 21.06 -13.61
N ASP A 112 -7.15 21.70 -13.75
CA ASP A 112 -7.05 23.00 -14.41
C ASP A 112 -7.07 22.87 -15.94
N VAL A 113 -7.84 23.75 -16.55
CA VAL A 113 -8.14 23.82 -17.98
C VAL A 113 -7.41 25.04 -18.56
N LYS A 114 -6.62 24.83 -19.61
CA LYS A 114 -5.96 25.90 -20.37
C LYS A 114 -6.92 26.57 -21.35
N ASP A 115 -7.73 25.76 -22.01
CA ASP A 115 -8.63 26.17 -23.08
C ASP A 115 -9.93 25.35 -22.96
N LYS A 116 -11.00 26.05 -22.53
CA LYS A 116 -12.33 25.46 -22.31
C LYS A 116 -12.94 24.96 -23.62
N ASP A 117 -12.84 25.73 -24.70
CA ASP A 117 -13.49 25.41 -25.97
C ASP A 117 -12.78 24.21 -26.62
N SER A 118 -11.44 24.19 -26.59
CA SER A 118 -10.63 23.05 -27.01
C SER A 118 -10.95 21.77 -26.21
N LEU A 119 -11.26 21.89 -24.91
CA LEU A 119 -11.63 20.76 -24.06
C LEU A 119 -13.06 20.27 -24.36
N ILE A 120 -13.99 21.19 -24.61
CA ILE A 120 -15.37 20.91 -25.05
C ILE A 120 -15.37 20.14 -26.38
N ASP A 121 -14.61 20.61 -27.37
CA ASP A 121 -14.49 19.97 -28.68
C ASP A 121 -13.94 18.54 -28.59
N LYS A 122 -13.06 18.25 -27.62
CA LYS A 122 -12.58 16.89 -27.35
C LYS A 122 -13.68 15.96 -26.85
N PHE A 123 -14.45 16.39 -25.85
CA PHE A 123 -15.52 15.55 -25.31
C PHE A 123 -16.64 15.33 -26.34
N ASN A 124 -16.99 16.35 -27.11
CA ASN A 124 -17.87 16.24 -28.27
C ASN A 124 -17.31 15.24 -29.32
N GLY A 125 -16.02 15.36 -29.67
CA GLY A 125 -15.35 14.47 -30.63
C GLY A 125 -15.23 13.01 -30.17
N MET A 126 -15.23 12.77 -28.86
CA MET A 126 -15.29 11.42 -28.27
C MET A 126 -16.73 10.87 -28.14
N GLY A 127 -17.75 11.65 -28.54
CA GLY A 127 -19.15 11.22 -28.52
C GLY A 127 -19.80 11.24 -27.13
N TYR A 128 -19.34 12.09 -26.21
CA TYR A 128 -20.03 12.32 -24.94
C TYR A 128 -21.34 13.08 -25.17
N GLU A 129 -22.38 12.76 -24.40
CA GLU A 129 -23.63 13.51 -24.42
C GLU A 129 -23.43 14.84 -23.68
N SER A 130 -23.60 15.96 -24.40
CA SER A 130 -23.36 17.30 -23.88
C SER A 130 -24.66 17.99 -23.45
N THR A 131 -24.65 18.60 -22.26
CA THR A 131 -25.75 19.36 -21.66
C THR A 131 -25.20 20.61 -20.94
N GLU A 132 -26.03 21.63 -20.76
CA GLU A 132 -25.68 22.84 -20.01
C GLU A 132 -26.47 22.91 -18.70
N SER A 133 -25.80 23.35 -17.61
CA SER A 133 -26.42 23.55 -16.29
C SER A 133 -25.92 24.87 -15.69
N GLY A 134 -26.62 25.95 -16.01
CA GLY A 134 -26.19 27.31 -15.67
C GLY A 134 -24.95 27.70 -16.48
N ASP A 135 -23.82 27.85 -15.82
CA ASP A 135 -22.51 28.17 -16.39
C ASP A 135 -21.58 26.95 -16.56
N ILE A 136 -22.05 25.76 -16.13
CA ILE A 136 -21.32 24.49 -16.25
C ILE A 136 -21.68 23.80 -17.57
N GLN A 137 -20.67 23.46 -18.37
CA GLN A 137 -20.83 22.50 -19.47
C GLN A 137 -20.68 21.08 -18.93
N CYS A 138 -21.70 20.24 -19.06
CA CYS A 138 -21.72 18.86 -18.57
C CYS A 138 -21.66 17.85 -19.72
N PHE A 139 -20.81 16.82 -19.58
CA PHE A 139 -20.60 15.74 -20.54
C PHE A 139 -20.77 14.39 -19.87
N ASN A 140 -21.60 13.51 -20.42
CA ASN A 140 -21.93 12.22 -19.81
C ASN A 140 -21.58 11.05 -20.73
N ASN A 141 -21.03 9.97 -20.17
CA ASN A 141 -20.75 8.72 -20.86
C ASN A 141 -20.71 7.53 -19.88
N GLY A 142 -21.79 6.75 -19.82
CA GLY A 142 -21.87 5.54 -18.99
C GLY A 142 -21.76 5.85 -17.49
N ASP A 143 -20.64 5.48 -16.89
CA ASP A 143 -20.34 5.65 -15.45
C ASP A 143 -19.44 6.88 -15.17
N VAL A 144 -19.27 7.77 -16.16
CA VAL A 144 -18.47 8.99 -16.08
C VAL A 144 -19.29 10.22 -16.46
N GLY A 145 -19.21 11.26 -15.63
CA GLY A 145 -19.69 12.61 -15.91
C GLY A 145 -18.56 13.63 -15.77
N ILE A 146 -18.52 14.64 -16.63
CA ILE A 146 -17.46 15.65 -16.65
C ILE A 146 -18.09 17.03 -16.78
N GLY A 147 -17.79 17.92 -15.84
CA GLY A 147 -18.28 19.30 -15.85
C GLY A 147 -17.13 20.28 -16.02
N ILE A 148 -17.32 21.33 -16.83
CA ILE A 148 -16.32 22.37 -17.08
C ILE A 148 -16.93 23.74 -16.78
N ARG A 149 -16.29 24.49 -15.87
CA ARG A 149 -16.62 25.87 -15.53
C ARG A 149 -15.31 26.68 -15.49
N ASN A 150 -15.24 27.72 -16.32
CA ASN A 150 -14.04 28.55 -16.53
C ASN A 150 -12.77 27.70 -16.71
N THR A 151 -11.75 27.90 -15.85
CA THR A 151 -10.48 27.18 -15.87
C THR A 151 -10.48 25.88 -15.06
N LEU A 152 -11.63 25.39 -14.60
CA LEU A 152 -11.75 24.18 -13.78
C LEU A 152 -12.64 23.14 -14.44
N ALA A 153 -12.15 21.91 -14.52
CA ALA A 153 -12.93 20.73 -14.85
C ALA A 153 -13.04 19.79 -13.65
N ILE A 154 -14.21 19.19 -13.47
CA ILE A 154 -14.48 18.14 -12.47
C ILE A 154 -14.97 16.92 -13.23
N LEU A 155 -14.22 15.82 -13.15
CA LEU A 155 -14.63 14.50 -13.60
C LEU A 155 -15.14 13.70 -12.40
N LEU A 156 -16.30 13.08 -12.57
CA LEU A 156 -16.99 12.23 -11.61
C LEU A 156 -17.07 10.81 -12.15
N ILE A 157 -16.72 9.81 -11.32
CA ILE A 157 -16.87 8.38 -11.63
C ILE A 157 -17.84 7.77 -10.62
N LYS A 158 -18.95 7.23 -11.11
CA LYS A 158 -19.97 6.55 -10.30
C LYS A 158 -20.74 5.54 -11.14
N GLY A 159 -20.77 4.29 -10.67
CA GLY A 159 -21.47 3.20 -11.34
C GLY A 159 -22.98 3.38 -11.39
N GLY A 160 -23.59 2.98 -12.51
CA GLY A 160 -25.04 2.92 -12.69
C GLY A 160 -25.66 4.12 -13.40
N SER A 161 -24.87 4.91 -14.14
CA SER A 161 -25.33 6.08 -14.93
C SER A 161 -26.29 7.03 -14.17
N PRO A 162 -25.85 7.62 -13.04
CA PRO A 162 -26.63 8.61 -12.30
C PRO A 162 -26.86 9.90 -13.10
N ASP A 163 -27.70 10.80 -12.56
CA ASP A 163 -27.78 12.19 -13.02
C ASP A 163 -26.48 12.95 -12.67
N PHE A 164 -25.50 12.81 -13.56
CA PHE A 164 -24.22 13.49 -13.46
C PHE A 164 -24.35 15.01 -13.55
N THR A 165 -25.36 15.55 -14.24
CA THR A 165 -25.56 17.00 -14.35
C THR A 165 -25.95 17.60 -13.00
N ALA A 166 -26.80 16.92 -12.22
CA ALA A 166 -27.08 17.28 -10.84
C ALA A 166 -25.87 17.09 -9.91
N LEU A 167 -25.15 15.97 -10.03
CA LEU A 167 -23.95 15.71 -9.21
C LEU A 167 -22.81 16.71 -9.46
N LEU A 168 -22.58 17.09 -10.72
CA LEU A 168 -21.58 18.09 -11.11
C LEU A 168 -21.93 19.46 -10.56
N LYS A 169 -23.21 19.88 -10.64
CA LYS A 169 -23.67 21.11 -10.02
C LYS A 169 -23.36 21.12 -8.52
N THR A 170 -23.71 20.06 -7.79
CA THR A 170 -23.40 19.94 -6.36
C THR A 170 -21.88 19.94 -6.09
N ALA A 171 -21.09 19.28 -6.94
CA ALA A 171 -19.63 19.27 -6.82
C ALA A 171 -19.03 20.68 -6.98
N PHE A 172 -19.46 21.44 -7.99
CA PHE A 172 -19.01 22.82 -8.21
C PHE A 172 -19.45 23.75 -7.08
N GLU A 173 -20.69 23.65 -6.58
CA GLU A 173 -21.16 24.39 -5.39
C GLU A 173 -20.26 24.09 -4.17
N GLN A 174 -19.83 22.85 -3.97
CA GLN A 174 -18.89 22.47 -2.91
C GLN A 174 -17.46 22.99 -3.14
N THR A 175 -17.03 23.25 -4.38
CA THR A 175 -15.72 23.87 -4.66
C THR A 175 -15.66 25.38 -4.40
N GLU A 176 -16.80 26.05 -4.19
CA GLU A 176 -16.90 27.48 -3.87
C GLU A 176 -16.78 27.78 -2.36
N GLY A 177 -16.94 26.77 -1.49
CA GLY A 177 -16.93 26.89 -0.03
C GLY A 177 -15.56 27.27 0.59
N ASP A 178 -15.46 27.15 1.91
CA ASP A 178 -14.22 27.49 2.63
C ASP A 178 -13.16 26.39 2.45
N GLU A 179 -11.90 26.78 2.26
CA GLU A 179 -10.79 25.82 2.15
C GLU A 179 -10.59 24.99 3.43
N SER A 180 -10.22 23.72 3.24
CA SER A 180 -9.80 22.86 4.34
C SER A 180 -8.53 23.38 5.01
N THR A 181 -8.51 23.40 6.35
CA THR A 181 -7.35 23.81 7.15
C THR A 181 -6.62 22.60 7.77
N GLY A 182 -5.47 22.84 8.41
CA GLY A 182 -4.79 21.84 9.24
C GLY A 182 -4.22 20.66 8.45
N LYS A 183 -4.56 19.43 8.84
CA LYS A 183 -3.97 18.20 8.26
C LYS A 183 -4.31 18.02 6.78
N THR A 184 -5.55 18.29 6.36
CA THR A 184 -5.94 18.23 4.94
C THR A 184 -5.11 19.22 4.10
N GLN A 185 -4.98 20.46 4.55
CA GLN A 185 -4.16 21.48 3.90
C GLN A 185 -2.69 21.04 3.80
N THR A 186 -2.14 20.50 4.89
CA THR A 186 -0.76 20.01 4.97
C THR A 186 -0.52 18.84 4.00
N ILE A 187 -1.50 17.94 3.86
CA ILE A 187 -1.41 16.82 2.91
C ILE A 187 -1.45 17.33 1.47
N LEU A 188 -2.42 18.19 1.11
CA LEU A 188 -2.56 18.77 -0.23
C LEU A 188 -1.39 19.70 -0.62
N ALA A 189 -0.64 20.22 0.35
CA ALA A 189 0.54 21.05 0.13
C ALA A 189 1.87 20.26 0.09
N ASN A 190 1.87 18.96 0.38
CA ASN A 190 3.11 18.18 0.37
C ASN A 190 3.55 17.85 -1.06
N ASN A 191 4.86 17.73 -1.26
CA ASN A 191 5.48 17.43 -2.55
C ASN A 191 5.78 15.92 -2.67
N GLY A 192 5.47 15.36 -3.84
CA GLY A 192 5.88 14.02 -4.23
C GLY A 192 5.16 13.57 -5.49
N ASP A 193 5.67 12.52 -6.15
CA ASP A 193 5.09 12.02 -7.40
C ASP A 193 3.65 11.50 -7.23
N ILE A 194 3.33 10.97 -6.05
CA ILE A 194 1.96 10.68 -5.62
C ILE A 194 1.86 11.03 -4.14
N VAL A 195 0.89 11.85 -3.77
CA VAL A 195 0.53 12.18 -2.40
C VAL A 195 -0.92 11.79 -2.16
N THR A 196 -1.17 10.99 -1.14
CA THR A 196 -2.51 10.60 -0.72
C THR A 196 -2.72 10.86 0.76
N GLY A 197 -3.93 11.22 1.14
CA GLY A 197 -4.41 11.35 2.51
C GLY A 197 -5.64 10.47 2.70
N LEU A 198 -5.63 9.66 3.74
CA LEU A 198 -6.79 8.89 4.21
C LEU A 198 -7.22 9.46 5.55
N ASN A 199 -8.41 10.06 5.61
CA ASN A 199 -9.03 10.54 6.83
C ASN A 199 -9.68 9.36 7.56
N ILE A 200 -9.07 8.96 8.69
CA ILE A 200 -9.48 7.81 9.48
C ILE A 200 -10.79 8.09 10.22
N GLU A 201 -11.00 9.30 10.74
CA GLU A 201 -12.26 9.70 11.39
C GLU A 201 -13.46 9.54 10.45
N ARG A 202 -13.35 10.09 9.23
CA ARG A 202 -14.40 10.00 8.21
C ARG A 202 -14.57 8.57 7.70
N LEU A 203 -13.48 7.83 7.50
CA LEU A 203 -13.56 6.42 7.10
C LEU A 203 -14.35 5.61 8.13
N PHE A 204 -14.03 5.74 9.41
CA PHE A 204 -14.69 5.00 10.47
C PHE A 204 -16.17 5.41 10.67
N THR A 205 -16.49 6.69 10.51
CA THR A 205 -17.88 7.19 10.70
C THR A 205 -18.79 6.98 9.48
N THR A 206 -18.23 6.82 8.28
CA THR A 206 -19.01 6.56 7.04
C THR A 206 -19.07 5.10 6.63
N ALA A 207 -18.14 4.25 7.11
CA ALA A 207 -18.10 2.84 6.73
C ALA A 207 -19.20 2.04 7.44
N ASN A 208 -20.05 1.36 6.66
CA ASN A 208 -21.13 0.49 7.16
C ASN A 208 -20.59 -0.88 7.66
N THR A 209 -19.70 -0.84 8.65
CA THR A 209 -18.90 -1.97 9.13
C THR A 209 -19.39 -2.54 10.46
N ALA A 210 -18.80 -3.64 10.91
CA ALA A 210 -19.00 -4.19 12.25
C ALA A 210 -18.72 -3.19 13.39
N LEU A 211 -17.95 -2.12 13.13
CA LEU A 211 -17.66 -1.05 14.08
C LEU A 211 -18.93 -0.27 14.49
N ASN A 212 -19.90 -0.11 13.57
CA ASN A 212 -21.20 0.49 13.86
C ASN A 212 -22.10 -0.42 14.73
N ARG A 213 -21.67 -1.66 15.01
CA ARG A 213 -22.32 -2.62 15.91
C ARG A 213 -21.67 -2.68 17.29
N LEU A 214 -20.59 -1.93 17.53
CA LEU A 214 -19.98 -1.82 18.86
C LEU A 214 -20.97 -1.18 19.86
N PRO A 215 -20.85 -1.47 21.16
CA PRO A 215 -21.56 -0.73 22.21
C PRO A 215 -21.33 0.78 22.13
N ALA A 216 -22.33 1.59 22.52
CA ALA A 216 -22.32 3.04 22.33
C ALA A 216 -21.15 3.76 23.05
N ASP A 217 -20.71 3.25 24.20
CA ASP A 217 -19.53 3.71 24.91
C ASP A 217 -18.24 3.44 24.11
N LYS A 218 -18.10 2.23 23.54
CA LYS A 218 -16.98 1.88 22.67
C LYS A 218 -16.98 2.67 21.36
N GLN A 219 -18.14 2.92 20.75
CA GLN A 219 -18.27 3.83 19.60
C GLN A 219 -17.79 5.25 19.94
N LYS A 220 -18.22 5.79 21.09
CA LYS A 220 -17.75 7.11 21.55
C LYS A 220 -16.23 7.12 21.75
N THR A 221 -15.67 6.11 22.43
CA THR A 221 -14.22 5.98 22.63
C THR A 221 -13.48 5.88 21.29
N LEU A 222 -14.00 5.09 20.35
CA LEU A 222 -13.42 4.93 19.01
C LEU A 222 -13.40 6.27 18.25
N ASN A 223 -14.52 7.01 18.26
CA ASN A 223 -14.60 8.35 17.66
C ASN A 223 -13.58 9.31 18.28
N GLU A 224 -13.41 9.33 19.61
CA GLU A 224 -12.37 10.12 20.28
C GLU A 224 -10.93 9.69 19.89
N LEU A 225 -10.70 8.41 19.62
CA LEU A 225 -9.41 7.88 19.20
C LEU A 225 -9.09 8.23 17.73
N VAL A 226 -10.05 8.09 16.82
CA VAL A 226 -9.83 8.39 15.39
C VAL A 226 -9.93 9.88 15.05
N ALA A 227 -10.48 10.71 15.95
CA ALA A 227 -10.69 12.15 15.77
C ALA A 227 -9.46 12.87 15.21
N ASN A 228 -9.66 13.58 14.09
CA ASN A 228 -8.64 14.29 13.33
C ASN A 228 -7.42 13.40 12.97
N GLY A 229 -7.62 12.08 12.82
CA GLY A 229 -6.60 11.10 12.48
C GLY A 229 -6.48 10.92 10.97
N TYR A 230 -5.26 10.99 10.43
CA TYR A 230 -4.99 10.78 9.00
C TYR A 230 -3.80 9.84 8.81
N ILE A 231 -3.83 9.07 7.73
CA ILE A 231 -2.61 8.46 7.15
C ILE A 231 -2.26 9.28 5.91
N GLN A 232 -1.02 9.77 5.83
CA GLN A 232 -0.50 10.44 4.64
C GLN A 232 0.53 9.56 3.94
N THR A 233 0.30 9.17 2.69
CA THR A 233 1.28 8.43 1.88
C THR A 233 1.90 9.34 0.84
N VAL A 234 3.23 9.33 0.73
CA VAL A 234 3.99 10.02 -0.31
C VAL A 234 4.87 9.01 -1.04
N THR A 235 4.69 8.90 -2.36
CA THR A 235 5.49 8.06 -3.26
C THR A 235 6.36 8.95 -4.14
N ASN A 236 7.62 8.55 -4.35
CA ASN A 236 8.56 9.20 -5.24
C ASN A 236 9.31 8.17 -6.08
N PHE A 237 9.49 8.45 -7.36
CA PHE A 237 10.23 7.67 -8.34
C PHE A 237 11.49 8.42 -8.77
N GLY A 238 12.65 7.85 -8.45
CA GLY A 238 13.96 8.39 -8.77
C GLY A 238 14.81 7.42 -9.60
N ASN A 239 16.07 7.80 -9.80
CA ASN A 239 17.03 6.98 -10.54
C ASN A 239 17.27 5.65 -9.81
N GLY A 240 16.84 4.57 -10.46
CA GLY A 240 16.84 3.19 -9.98
C GLY A 240 16.18 2.94 -8.62
N LYS A 241 15.24 3.79 -8.18
CA LYS A 241 14.62 3.68 -6.85
C LYS A 241 13.19 4.22 -6.82
N VAL A 242 12.27 3.47 -6.22
CA VAL A 242 10.99 4.00 -5.70
C VAL A 242 11.03 4.03 -4.18
N THR A 243 10.48 5.10 -3.60
CA THR A 243 10.28 5.23 -2.15
C THR A 243 8.82 5.56 -1.88
N MET A 244 8.16 4.81 -1.00
CA MET A 244 6.82 5.11 -0.48
C MET A 244 6.92 5.30 1.03
N LYS A 245 6.46 6.44 1.54
CA LYS A 245 6.39 6.75 2.97
C LYS A 245 4.96 7.03 3.39
N ALA A 246 4.37 6.16 4.21
CA ALA A 246 3.13 6.43 4.92
C ALA A 246 3.45 7.02 6.31
N SER A 247 2.75 8.08 6.71
CA SER A 247 2.93 8.77 7.99
C SER A 247 1.63 8.79 8.78
N ASN A 248 1.69 8.33 10.04
CA ASN A 248 0.57 8.24 10.97
C ASN A 248 0.33 9.59 11.65
N LEU A 249 -0.47 10.45 11.02
CA LEU A 249 -0.89 11.75 11.56
C LEU A 249 -2.05 11.58 12.55
N PHE A 250 -1.85 10.73 13.56
CA PHE A 250 -2.84 10.44 14.60
C PHE A 250 -2.68 11.36 15.82
N ASN A 251 -3.67 11.37 16.71
CA ASN A 251 -3.50 11.93 18.06
C ASN A 251 -2.75 10.93 18.97
N ASP A 252 -2.19 11.41 20.08
CA ASP A 252 -1.36 10.56 20.95
C ASP A 252 -2.14 9.42 21.61
N LYS A 253 -3.43 9.60 21.93
CA LYS A 253 -4.26 8.52 22.49
C LYS A 253 -4.29 7.30 21.56
N LEU A 254 -4.50 7.51 20.26
CA LEU A 254 -4.47 6.44 19.27
C LEU A 254 -3.06 5.88 19.09
N LYS A 255 -2.02 6.72 19.01
CA LYS A 255 -0.63 6.25 18.91
C LYS A 255 -0.18 5.40 20.11
N ASP A 256 -0.65 5.72 21.31
CA ASP A 256 -0.35 4.98 22.54
C ASP A 256 -1.13 3.66 22.65
N LEU A 257 -2.32 3.59 22.05
CA LEU A 257 -3.14 2.38 21.98
C LEU A 257 -2.59 1.37 20.96
N LEU A 258 -1.96 1.84 19.88
CA LEU A 258 -1.37 0.98 18.85
C LEU A 258 -0.23 0.11 19.43
N PHE A 259 -0.16 -1.13 18.95
CA PHE A 259 0.70 -2.20 19.48
C PHE A 259 2.13 -2.20 18.90
N PHE A 260 2.61 -1.04 18.46
CA PHE A 260 3.97 -0.84 17.97
C PHE A 260 4.98 -0.86 19.13
N LYS A 261 6.08 -1.60 18.96
CA LYS A 261 7.14 -1.79 19.95
C LYS A 261 8.49 -1.89 19.24
N GLU A 262 9.24 -0.80 19.25
CA GLU A 262 10.58 -0.76 18.69
C GLU A 262 11.60 -1.50 19.57
N ASP A 263 12.71 -1.93 18.98
CA ASP A 263 13.86 -2.54 19.65
C ASP A 263 15.17 -1.97 19.04
N PRO A 264 15.64 -0.80 19.48
CA PRO A 264 16.85 -0.17 18.91
C PRO A 264 18.11 -1.04 18.95
N GLN A 265 18.13 -2.11 19.76
CA GLN A 265 19.24 -3.06 19.88
C GLN A 265 19.14 -4.23 18.90
N ALA A 266 18.04 -4.33 18.13
CA ALA A 266 17.72 -5.40 17.20
C ALA A 266 17.95 -6.79 17.82
N SER A 267 17.46 -7.01 19.03
CA SER A 267 17.79 -8.20 19.83
C SER A 267 17.40 -9.51 19.15
N VAL A 268 16.39 -9.49 18.29
CA VAL A 268 16.00 -10.61 17.42
C VAL A 268 17.13 -11.08 16.50
N VAL A 269 17.99 -10.18 15.99
CA VAL A 269 19.10 -10.53 15.07
C VAL A 269 20.10 -11.48 15.76
N LYS A 270 20.34 -11.31 17.06
CA LYS A 270 21.20 -12.19 17.86
C LYS A 270 20.60 -13.58 18.08
N LYS A 271 19.30 -13.75 17.86
CA LYS A 271 18.56 -15.02 17.99
C LYS A 271 18.47 -15.79 16.67
N LEU A 272 18.74 -15.14 15.54
CA LEU A 272 18.64 -15.69 14.18
C LEU A 272 19.93 -16.35 13.67
N GLY A 273 20.77 -16.85 14.57
CA GLY A 273 21.89 -17.76 14.24
C GLY A 273 23.00 -17.13 13.38
N SER A 274 23.32 -17.80 12.28
CA SER A 274 24.47 -17.49 11.40
C SER A 274 24.12 -17.58 9.91
N GLY A 275 24.94 -16.97 9.06
CA GLY A 275 24.80 -17.00 7.60
C GLY A 275 24.80 -15.61 6.96
N ASN A 276 24.68 -15.55 5.63
CA ASN A 276 24.54 -14.30 4.89
C ASN A 276 23.07 -14.18 4.45
N ALA A 277 22.28 -13.30 5.07
CA ALA A 277 20.85 -13.24 4.79
C ALA A 277 20.58 -12.49 3.47
N TRP A 278 19.75 -13.09 2.60
CA TRP A 278 19.27 -12.45 1.36
C TRP A 278 17.77 -12.11 1.43
N MET A 279 17.03 -12.70 2.37
CA MET A 279 15.67 -12.30 2.69
C MET A 279 15.48 -12.37 4.20
N GLY A 280 14.66 -11.48 4.75
CA GLY A 280 14.31 -11.51 6.15
C GLY A 280 13.02 -10.78 6.48
N MET A 281 12.36 -11.23 7.53
CA MET A 281 11.22 -10.57 8.15
C MET A 281 11.37 -10.62 9.67
N SER A 282 10.98 -9.54 10.35
CA SER A 282 11.00 -9.45 11.81
C SER A 282 9.77 -8.69 12.30
N ALA A 283 9.22 -9.14 13.43
CA ALA A 283 8.19 -8.44 14.17
C ALA A 283 8.58 -8.32 15.66
N ASN A 284 8.20 -7.23 16.30
CA ASN A 284 8.24 -7.05 17.74
C ASN A 284 6.98 -6.27 18.13
N VAL A 285 5.95 -6.99 18.54
CA VAL A 285 4.61 -6.44 18.82
C VAL A 285 4.36 -6.39 20.33
N ASP A 286 3.65 -5.37 20.81
CA ASP A 286 3.04 -5.41 22.14
C ASP A 286 1.76 -6.26 22.07
N VAL A 287 1.90 -7.57 22.29
CA VAL A 287 0.81 -8.55 22.20
C VAL A 287 -0.35 -8.20 23.12
N ARG A 288 -0.07 -7.60 24.29
CA ARG A 288 -1.10 -7.23 25.26
C ARG A 288 -1.94 -6.06 24.76
N LYS A 289 -1.30 -5.04 24.18
CA LYS A 289 -2.02 -3.96 23.49
C LYS A 289 -2.80 -4.49 22.29
N MET A 290 -2.23 -5.41 21.53
CA MET A 290 -2.88 -6.01 20.36
C MET A 290 -4.18 -6.75 20.76
N GLU A 291 -4.12 -7.64 21.77
CA GLU A 291 -5.31 -8.34 22.27
C GLU A 291 -6.33 -7.37 22.88
N SER A 292 -5.87 -6.37 23.66
CA SER A 292 -6.77 -5.36 24.23
C SER A 292 -7.50 -4.56 23.13
N PHE A 293 -6.78 -4.16 22.08
CA PHE A 293 -7.33 -3.44 20.93
C PHE A 293 -8.33 -4.30 20.14
N LEU A 294 -7.99 -5.57 19.87
CA LEU A 294 -8.87 -6.50 19.16
C LEU A 294 -10.13 -6.81 19.98
N ALA A 295 -10.02 -7.03 21.29
CA ALA A 295 -11.16 -7.27 22.16
C ALA A 295 -12.13 -6.07 22.22
N ASP A 296 -11.58 -4.84 22.32
CA ASP A 296 -12.38 -3.63 22.47
C ASP A 296 -13.00 -3.11 21.17
N PHE A 297 -12.30 -3.23 20.04
CA PHE A 297 -12.67 -2.55 18.79
C PHE A 297 -12.81 -3.48 17.58
N ALA A 298 -12.31 -4.71 17.61
CA ALA A 298 -12.39 -5.64 16.49
C ALA A 298 -12.63 -7.11 16.95
N PRO A 299 -13.73 -7.41 17.66
CA PRO A 299 -13.97 -8.74 18.24
C PRO A 299 -14.06 -9.87 17.20
N GLU A 300 -14.56 -9.58 16.00
CA GLU A 300 -14.50 -10.52 14.85
C GLU A 300 -13.05 -10.82 14.41
N GLY A 301 -12.15 -9.85 14.54
CA GLY A 301 -10.71 -10.00 14.33
C GLY A 301 -10.08 -10.91 15.38
N GLN A 302 -10.45 -10.75 16.66
CA GLN A 302 -10.03 -11.67 17.73
C GLN A 302 -10.52 -13.10 17.48
N GLN A 303 -11.77 -13.29 17.04
CA GLN A 303 -12.29 -14.61 16.68
C GLN A 303 -11.52 -15.25 15.52
N LYS A 304 -11.19 -14.48 14.47
CA LYS A 304 -10.34 -14.95 13.37
C LYS A 304 -8.94 -15.31 13.86
N LEU A 305 -8.34 -14.49 14.73
CA LEU A 305 -7.02 -14.76 15.30
C LEU A 305 -7.01 -16.06 16.12
N ASN A 306 -8.03 -16.30 16.94
CA ASN A 306 -8.22 -17.56 17.66
C ASN A 306 -8.35 -18.77 16.70
N GLY A 307 -9.02 -18.58 15.56
CA GLY A 307 -9.28 -19.63 14.56
C GLY A 307 -8.14 -19.94 13.59
N ILE A 308 -7.02 -19.18 13.61
CA ILE A 308 -5.85 -19.43 12.75
C ILE A 308 -4.99 -20.59 13.27
N LEU A 309 -5.05 -20.91 14.57
CA LEU A 309 -4.24 -22.00 15.13
C LEU A 309 -4.85 -23.38 14.86
N PRO A 310 -4.02 -24.43 14.62
CA PRO A 310 -4.50 -25.81 14.52
C PRO A 310 -5.17 -26.26 15.83
N GLY A 311 -6.10 -27.21 15.73
CA GLY A 311 -7.11 -27.50 16.77
C GLY A 311 -6.58 -27.69 18.20
N GLU A 312 -5.44 -28.35 18.38
CA GLU A 312 -4.81 -28.58 19.69
C GLU A 312 -4.26 -27.27 20.29
N ALA A 313 -3.66 -26.42 19.47
CA ALA A 313 -3.15 -25.11 19.89
C ALA A 313 -4.29 -24.08 20.09
N ALA A 314 -5.35 -24.15 19.28
CA ALA A 314 -6.57 -23.35 19.49
C ALA A 314 -7.29 -23.76 20.79
N PHE A 315 -7.37 -25.05 21.10
CA PHE A 315 -7.90 -25.57 22.37
C PHE A 315 -7.05 -25.12 23.56
N ALA A 316 -5.72 -25.19 23.45
CA ALA A 316 -4.81 -24.70 24.49
C ALA A 316 -4.95 -23.19 24.73
N LEU A 317 -5.05 -22.36 23.68
CA LEU A 317 -5.36 -20.92 23.82
C LEU A 317 -6.69 -20.71 24.57
N ALA A 318 -7.74 -21.44 24.20
CA ALA A 318 -9.05 -21.31 24.85
C ALA A 318 -9.01 -21.66 26.35
N MET A 319 -8.09 -22.53 26.79
CA MET A 319 -7.85 -22.86 28.19
C MET A 319 -6.95 -21.87 28.94
N MET A 320 -6.26 -20.94 28.26
CA MET A 320 -5.36 -19.98 28.93
C MET A 320 -6.09 -18.82 29.63
N GLY A 321 -7.39 -18.63 29.38
CA GLY A 321 -8.19 -17.54 29.95
C GLY A 321 -7.90 -16.20 29.28
N ASP A 322 -7.90 -15.11 30.04
CA ASP A 322 -7.76 -13.75 29.51
C ASP A 322 -6.37 -13.48 28.89
N ASN A 323 -6.34 -12.82 27.73
CA ASN A 323 -5.12 -12.47 26.98
C ASN A 323 -4.23 -13.70 26.64
N PRO A 324 -4.79 -14.74 25.99
CA PRO A 324 -4.09 -16.00 25.78
C PRO A 324 -2.86 -15.86 24.86
N PHE A 325 -2.85 -14.93 23.89
CA PHE A 325 -1.68 -14.70 23.04
C PHE A 325 -0.53 -14.05 23.81
N THR A 326 -0.79 -13.12 24.74
CA THR A 326 0.24 -12.52 25.61
C THR A 326 0.83 -13.56 26.56
N GLN A 327 0.03 -14.53 27.00
CA GLN A 327 0.52 -15.65 27.80
C GLN A 327 1.40 -16.60 26.97
N MET A 328 1.05 -16.83 25.70
CA MET A 328 1.74 -17.77 24.81
C MET A 328 2.99 -17.19 24.12
N PHE A 329 2.97 -15.91 23.71
CA PHE A 329 3.98 -15.26 22.87
C PHE A 329 4.47 -13.93 23.47
N SER A 330 5.76 -13.62 23.27
CA SER A 330 6.37 -12.35 23.69
C SER A 330 6.18 -11.20 22.68
N GLY A 331 5.64 -11.54 21.50
CA GLY A 331 5.48 -10.64 20.35
C GLY A 331 6.73 -10.46 19.50
N GLN A 332 7.89 -11.00 19.92
CA GLN A 332 9.11 -10.98 19.11
C GLN A 332 9.15 -12.19 18.17
N PHE A 333 9.29 -11.95 16.88
CA PHE A 333 9.46 -12.94 15.84
C PHE A 333 10.54 -12.52 14.85
N GLY A 334 11.28 -13.48 14.30
CA GLY A 334 12.18 -13.25 13.19
C GLY A 334 12.33 -14.49 12.32
N LEU A 335 12.54 -14.28 11.03
CA LEU A 335 12.87 -15.29 10.03
C LEU A 335 13.85 -14.66 9.04
N VAL A 336 14.92 -15.37 8.71
CA VAL A 336 15.87 -15.02 7.64
C VAL A 336 16.18 -16.23 6.78
N PHE A 337 16.38 -16.00 5.49
CA PHE A 337 16.89 -16.99 4.55
C PHE A 337 18.35 -16.67 4.21
N THR A 338 19.22 -17.67 4.33
CA THR A 338 20.69 -17.52 4.30
C THR A 338 21.40 -18.43 3.29
N GLY A 339 20.67 -19.34 2.63
CA GLY A 339 21.21 -20.29 1.66
C GLY A 339 21.38 -19.70 0.26
N ASN A 340 21.96 -20.46 -0.66
CA ASN A 340 22.06 -20.07 -2.06
C ASN A 340 20.65 -20.01 -2.71
N PRO A 341 20.15 -18.84 -3.16
CA PRO A 341 18.84 -18.75 -3.80
C PRO A 341 18.88 -19.02 -5.31
N GLY A 342 20.05 -19.31 -5.88
CA GLY A 342 20.24 -19.74 -7.27
C GLY A 342 20.16 -21.25 -7.49
N SER A 343 20.18 -22.08 -6.42
CA SER A 343 19.82 -23.50 -6.53
C SER A 343 18.31 -23.63 -6.58
N GLY A 344 17.78 -24.15 -7.69
CA GLY A 344 16.34 -24.25 -7.95
C GLY A 344 15.56 -25.14 -6.97
N MET A 345 14.25 -25.26 -7.21
CA MET A 345 13.19 -25.78 -6.32
C MET A 345 13.36 -27.20 -5.72
N GLY A 346 14.50 -27.86 -5.89
CA GLY A 346 14.84 -29.17 -5.31
C GLY A 346 15.68 -29.13 -4.02
N MET A 347 16.15 -27.97 -3.55
CA MET A 347 16.84 -27.87 -2.25
C MET A 347 16.00 -27.15 -1.19
N ILE A 348 16.05 -27.65 0.04
CA ILE A 348 15.43 -27.03 1.21
C ILE A 348 16.07 -25.64 1.41
N PRO A 349 15.32 -24.53 1.35
CA PRO A 349 15.89 -23.20 1.48
C PRO A 349 16.47 -23.04 2.87
N GLN A 350 17.75 -22.67 2.98
CA GLN A 350 18.36 -22.51 4.30
C GLN A 350 17.77 -21.29 5.00
N PHE A 351 17.15 -21.51 6.16
CA PHE A 351 16.53 -20.49 6.99
C PHE A 351 16.96 -20.58 8.44
N ASN A 352 16.85 -19.46 9.16
CA ASN A 352 16.89 -19.37 10.61
C ASN A 352 15.63 -18.62 11.07
N PHE A 353 14.90 -19.13 12.08
CA PHE A 353 13.79 -18.44 12.70
C PHE A 353 13.89 -18.43 14.22
N PHE A 354 13.21 -17.43 14.81
CA PHE A 354 12.98 -17.30 16.24
C PHE A 354 11.53 -16.88 16.47
N LEU A 355 10.84 -17.58 17.37
CA LEU A 355 9.51 -17.24 17.86
C LEU A 355 9.59 -17.08 19.39
N GLY A 356 9.46 -15.84 19.87
CA GLY A 356 9.60 -15.51 21.27
C GLY A 356 8.35 -15.89 22.08
N LEU A 357 8.58 -16.56 23.20
CA LEU A 357 7.52 -17.18 24.00
C LEU A 357 7.16 -16.33 25.23
N GLY A 358 5.89 -16.37 25.60
CA GLY A 358 5.33 -15.72 26.78
C GLY A 358 5.44 -16.60 28.03
N ALA A 359 4.86 -16.14 29.15
CA ALA A 359 4.96 -16.80 30.45
C ALA A 359 4.40 -18.24 30.51
N LYS A 360 3.48 -18.61 29.59
CA LYS A 360 2.94 -19.97 29.40
C LYS A 360 3.30 -20.55 28.03
N GLY A 361 4.26 -19.98 27.32
CA GLY A 361 4.71 -20.47 26.01
C GLY A 361 5.42 -21.82 26.06
N GLU A 362 5.69 -22.38 27.24
CA GLU A 362 6.23 -23.74 27.41
C GLU A 362 5.39 -24.80 26.67
N PHE A 363 4.06 -24.64 26.60
CA PHE A 363 3.19 -25.48 25.79
C PHE A 363 3.64 -25.56 24.32
N ILE A 364 4.07 -24.45 23.70
CA ILE A 364 4.57 -24.45 22.32
C ILE A 364 5.89 -25.22 22.20
N ASN A 365 6.74 -25.16 23.23
CA ASN A 365 7.96 -25.98 23.28
C ASN A 365 7.65 -27.48 23.43
N GLU A 366 6.65 -27.84 24.23
CA GLU A 366 6.16 -29.23 24.37
C GLU A 366 5.61 -29.76 23.05
N GLN A 367 4.73 -29.00 22.39
CA GLN A 367 4.18 -29.37 21.07
C GLN A 367 5.29 -29.51 20.02
N ALA A 368 6.22 -28.55 19.93
CA ALA A 368 7.36 -28.63 19.01
C ALA A 368 8.25 -29.85 19.31
N SER A 369 8.47 -30.19 20.58
CA SER A 369 9.21 -31.39 21.00
C SER A 369 8.49 -32.68 20.61
N MET A 370 7.17 -32.72 20.77
CA MET A 370 6.32 -33.86 20.41
C MET A 370 6.33 -34.08 18.89
N TYR A 371 6.07 -33.04 18.09
CA TYR A 371 6.14 -33.12 16.63
C TYR A 371 7.54 -33.52 16.13
N ALA A 372 8.60 -32.94 16.68
CA ALA A 372 9.97 -33.32 16.33
C ALA A 372 10.25 -34.80 16.63
N THR A 373 9.76 -35.32 17.76
CA THR A 373 9.86 -36.74 18.12
C THR A 373 9.06 -37.63 17.16
N MET A 374 7.82 -37.24 16.81
CA MET A 374 6.98 -37.97 15.85
C MET A 374 7.58 -37.98 14.43
N MET A 375 8.26 -36.92 14.03
CA MET A 375 9.01 -36.81 12.78
C MET A 375 10.37 -37.55 12.82
N GLY A 376 10.73 -38.19 13.93
CA GLY A 376 11.96 -38.96 14.08
C GLY A 376 13.24 -38.12 14.22
N LEU A 377 13.15 -36.83 14.56
CA LEU A 377 14.33 -36.00 14.81
C LEU A 377 15.06 -36.50 16.08
N GLN A 378 16.38 -36.61 16.00
CA GLN A 378 17.21 -37.05 17.11
C GLN A 378 17.45 -35.90 18.10
N LYS A 379 17.13 -36.12 19.37
CA LYS A 379 17.44 -35.14 20.42
C LYS A 379 18.95 -35.12 20.71
N GLN A 380 19.56 -33.94 20.57
CA GLN A 380 20.96 -33.67 20.90
C GLN A 380 21.03 -32.40 21.77
N GLY A 381 21.28 -32.58 23.06
CA GLY A 381 21.26 -31.47 24.03
C GLY A 381 19.85 -30.88 24.19
N ASP A 382 19.73 -29.58 23.97
CA ASP A 382 18.49 -28.80 23.99
C ASP A 382 17.77 -28.74 22.62
N ALA A 383 18.34 -29.36 21.57
CA ALA A 383 17.80 -29.35 20.22
C ALA A 383 17.32 -30.75 19.76
N PHE A 384 16.37 -30.75 18.84
CA PHE A 384 15.98 -31.89 18.01
C PHE A 384 16.56 -31.68 16.61
N ILE A 385 17.27 -32.68 16.08
CA ILE A 385 18.11 -32.53 14.90
C ILE A 385 17.84 -33.65 13.88
N THR A 386 17.86 -33.29 12.60
CA THR A 386 17.96 -34.16 11.42
C THR A 386 19.03 -33.61 10.47
N GLU A 387 19.40 -34.33 9.41
CA GLU A 387 20.49 -33.96 8.50
C GLU A 387 20.36 -32.55 7.90
N GLY A 388 19.12 -32.07 7.67
CA GLY A 388 18.86 -30.75 7.10
C GLY A 388 18.42 -29.65 8.09
N MET A 389 18.06 -29.97 9.33
CA MET A 389 17.33 -29.06 10.22
C MET A 389 17.50 -29.37 11.71
N ALA A 390 17.49 -28.31 12.52
CA ALA A 390 17.43 -28.34 13.97
C ALA A 390 16.29 -27.45 14.49
N ILE A 391 15.58 -27.93 15.51
CA ILE A 391 14.59 -27.17 16.29
C ILE A 391 15.05 -27.18 17.74
N ALA A 392 15.19 -26.01 18.37
CA ALA A 392 15.62 -25.87 19.76
C ALA A 392 14.54 -25.14 20.59
N PRO A 393 13.66 -25.90 21.27
CA PRO A 393 12.69 -25.35 22.21
C PRO A 393 13.40 -24.82 23.47
N ARG A 394 13.29 -23.52 23.76
CA ARG A 394 13.97 -22.86 24.89
C ARG A 394 13.02 -21.98 25.69
N LYS A 395 13.41 -21.67 26.93
CA LYS A 395 12.58 -20.88 27.86
C LYS A 395 12.17 -19.50 27.33
N ASP A 396 13.02 -18.84 26.54
CA ASP A 396 12.75 -17.51 25.99
C ASP A 396 12.18 -17.54 24.55
N GLY A 397 12.15 -18.70 23.91
CA GLY A 397 11.54 -18.86 22.60
C GLY A 397 11.78 -20.22 21.93
N LEU A 398 10.99 -20.49 20.89
CA LEU A 398 11.23 -21.58 19.97
C LEU A 398 12.19 -21.09 18.87
N TYR A 399 13.30 -21.81 18.70
CA TYR A 399 14.26 -21.56 17.64
C TYR A 399 14.18 -22.68 16.60
N GLY A 400 14.39 -22.34 15.34
CA GLY A 400 14.61 -23.35 14.30
C GLY A 400 15.57 -22.87 13.24
N PHE A 401 16.40 -23.78 12.76
CA PHE A 401 17.45 -23.52 11.81
C PHE A 401 17.51 -24.69 10.85
N THR A 402 17.63 -24.44 9.55
CA THR A 402 18.34 -25.39 8.71
C THR A 402 19.79 -25.51 9.17
N LEU A 403 20.52 -26.55 8.76
CA LEU A 403 21.94 -26.72 9.12
C LEU A 403 22.86 -26.46 7.91
N PRO A 404 23.49 -25.27 7.79
CA PRO A 404 24.59 -25.03 6.87
C PRO A 404 25.96 -25.25 7.54
N GLU A 405 27.00 -25.34 6.71
CA GLU A 405 28.40 -25.56 7.12
C GLU A 405 29.01 -24.46 8.03
N ASN A 406 28.36 -23.30 8.15
CA ASN A 406 28.86 -22.09 8.82
C ASN A 406 28.78 -22.12 10.36
N LYS A 407 29.23 -23.20 11.00
CA LYS A 407 29.34 -23.28 12.47
C LYS A 407 30.35 -22.25 12.99
N GLY A 408 29.84 -21.17 13.61
CA GLY A 408 30.65 -20.19 14.36
C GLY A 408 30.69 -18.76 13.82
N ALA A 409 30.08 -18.47 12.67
CA ALA A 409 29.91 -17.09 12.18
C ALA A 409 28.71 -16.39 12.82
N SER A 410 28.69 -15.06 12.85
CA SER A 410 27.47 -14.30 13.16
C SER A 410 26.59 -14.13 11.91
N LEU A 411 25.27 -13.96 12.09
CA LEU A 411 24.39 -13.56 11.00
C LEU A 411 24.84 -12.22 10.39
N LYS A 412 24.92 -12.15 9.07
CA LYS A 412 25.17 -10.92 8.32
C LYS A 412 23.87 -10.47 7.65
N ILE A 413 23.43 -9.27 7.99
CA ILE A 413 22.32 -8.57 7.34
C ILE A 413 22.90 -7.67 6.23
N PRO A 414 22.28 -7.57 5.04
CA PRO A 414 22.72 -6.66 3.98
C PRO A 414 22.79 -5.20 4.44
N SER A 415 23.72 -4.43 3.87
CA SER A 415 23.94 -3.03 4.26
C SER A 415 22.72 -2.12 4.04
N PHE A 416 21.90 -2.42 3.03
CA PHE A 416 20.64 -1.71 2.76
C PHE A 416 19.56 -1.98 3.83
N ALA A 417 19.66 -3.10 4.55
CA ALA A 417 18.74 -3.54 5.60
C ALA A 417 19.33 -3.41 7.02
N LYS A 418 20.32 -2.52 7.23
CA LYS A 418 21.05 -2.31 8.51
C LYS A 418 20.18 -2.02 9.75
N ASP A 419 18.90 -1.67 9.55
CA ASP A 419 17.93 -1.35 10.59
C ASP A 419 16.89 -2.47 10.81
N PHE A 420 17.10 -3.63 10.18
CA PHE A 420 16.31 -4.84 10.36
C PHE A 420 16.21 -5.24 11.84
N GLY A 421 14.99 -5.52 12.30
CA GLY A 421 14.70 -5.84 13.69
C GLY A 421 14.71 -4.64 14.65
N LYS A 422 14.97 -3.41 14.19
CA LYS A 422 14.91 -2.21 15.05
C LYS A 422 13.51 -1.62 15.19
N LYS A 423 12.73 -1.69 14.12
CA LYS A 423 11.33 -1.22 14.06
C LYS A 423 10.35 -2.32 14.44
N THR A 424 9.08 -1.98 14.66
CA THR A 424 8.06 -2.97 15.08
C THR A 424 7.93 -4.06 14.02
N PHE A 425 7.92 -3.69 12.75
CA PHE A 425 8.06 -4.62 11.65
C PHE A 425 9.23 -4.21 10.76
N SER A 426 9.92 -5.19 10.20
CA SER A 426 10.91 -4.97 9.14
C SER A 426 10.90 -6.16 8.17
N MET A 427 11.04 -5.88 6.88
CA MET A 427 11.16 -6.90 5.84
C MET A 427 12.19 -6.47 4.82
N PHE A 428 13.05 -7.39 4.37
CA PHE A 428 13.98 -7.15 3.26
C PHE A 428 14.06 -8.33 2.29
N VAL A 429 14.37 -8.02 1.03
CA VAL A 429 14.70 -8.98 -0.03
C VAL A 429 15.85 -8.42 -0.86
N ASP A 430 16.87 -9.22 -1.10
CA ASP A 430 17.97 -9.00 -2.05
C ASP A 430 17.67 -9.85 -3.30
N PHE A 431 17.02 -9.24 -4.29
CA PHE A 431 16.73 -9.84 -5.59
C PHE A 431 18.00 -10.01 -6.46
N GLY A 432 19.11 -9.36 -6.10
CA GLY A 432 20.42 -9.57 -6.72
C GLY A 432 20.96 -10.98 -6.51
N GLN A 433 20.62 -11.63 -5.39
CA GLN A 433 20.99 -13.03 -5.12
C GLN A 433 20.07 -14.04 -5.80
N ILE A 434 18.80 -13.67 -6.07
CA ILE A 434 17.75 -14.60 -6.50
C ILE A 434 17.75 -14.75 -8.02
N ASN A 435 17.70 -16.00 -8.51
CA ASN A 435 17.42 -16.25 -9.93
C ASN A 435 15.92 -16.09 -10.23
N VAL A 436 15.42 -14.85 -10.21
CA VAL A 436 13.99 -14.51 -10.37
C VAL A 436 13.39 -15.13 -11.65
N LYS A 437 14.18 -15.23 -12.73
CA LYS A 437 13.77 -15.86 -13.99
C LYS A 437 13.40 -17.34 -13.87
N SER A 438 13.96 -18.04 -12.88
CA SER A 438 13.66 -19.46 -12.63
C SER A 438 12.41 -19.69 -11.78
N LEU A 439 11.75 -18.63 -11.31
CA LEU A 439 10.54 -18.72 -10.47
C LEU A 439 9.25 -18.78 -11.29
N GLU A 440 9.33 -18.81 -12.63
CA GLU A 440 8.19 -18.91 -13.57
C GLU A 440 7.02 -17.94 -13.25
N LEU A 441 7.38 -16.71 -12.85
CA LEU A 441 6.42 -15.71 -12.40
C LEU A 441 5.40 -15.33 -13.48
N GLU A 442 4.17 -15.07 -13.07
CA GLU A 442 3.15 -14.42 -13.90
C GLU A 442 3.66 -13.07 -14.46
N ASP A 443 3.20 -12.66 -15.63
CA ASP A 443 3.77 -11.52 -16.36
C ASP A 443 3.76 -10.20 -15.57
N GLY A 444 2.75 -9.97 -14.73
CA GLY A 444 2.69 -8.80 -13.84
C GLY A 444 3.75 -8.82 -12.71
N MET A 445 4.31 -9.99 -12.40
CA MET A 445 5.34 -10.18 -11.38
C MET A 445 6.75 -10.31 -11.97
N LYS A 446 6.90 -10.58 -13.28
CA LYS A 446 8.22 -10.64 -13.96
C LYS A 446 9.02 -9.34 -13.87
N VAL A 447 8.38 -8.20 -13.57
CA VAL A 447 9.09 -6.93 -13.30
C VAL A 447 10.10 -7.04 -12.15
N LEU A 448 9.96 -8.03 -11.25
CA LEU A 448 10.96 -8.34 -10.23
C LEU A 448 12.34 -8.75 -10.82
N GLU A 449 12.42 -9.16 -12.08
CA GLU A 449 13.68 -9.51 -12.74
C GLU A 449 14.66 -8.32 -12.83
N ILE A 450 14.14 -7.09 -12.97
CA ILE A 450 14.95 -5.86 -13.02
C ILE A 450 15.19 -5.25 -11.63
N MET A 451 14.53 -5.77 -10.58
CA MET A 451 14.69 -5.32 -9.21
C MET A 451 15.95 -5.88 -8.56
N ASP A 452 16.49 -5.14 -7.60
CA ASP A 452 17.76 -5.40 -6.92
C ASP A 452 17.54 -5.57 -5.41
N THR A 453 16.91 -4.58 -4.75
CA THR A 453 16.57 -4.68 -3.32
C THR A 453 15.14 -4.24 -3.05
N PHE A 454 14.55 -4.78 -1.99
CA PHE A 454 13.36 -4.29 -1.34
C PHE A 454 13.62 -4.19 0.16
N TYR A 455 13.22 -3.09 0.78
CA TYR A 455 13.25 -2.90 2.21
C TYR A 455 11.98 -2.17 2.68
N MET A 456 11.38 -2.67 3.76
CA MET A 456 10.23 -2.06 4.40
C MET A 456 10.40 -2.05 5.92
N THR A 457 9.99 -0.96 6.56
CA THR A 457 9.90 -0.84 8.02
C THR A 457 8.57 -0.23 8.44
N VAL A 458 8.07 -0.62 9.61
CA VAL A 458 6.84 -0.07 10.19
C VAL A 458 7.01 0.18 11.70
N ASP A 459 6.56 1.33 12.18
CA ASP A 459 6.52 1.72 13.58
C ASP A 459 5.32 2.63 13.93
N ARG A 460 5.35 3.26 15.11
CA ARG A 460 4.33 4.20 15.61
C ARG A 460 4.07 5.36 14.63
N GLU A 461 5.11 5.86 13.98
CA GLU A 461 5.07 7.05 13.13
C GLU A 461 4.71 6.73 11.68
N GLY A 462 4.82 5.47 11.24
CA GLY A 462 4.26 5.00 9.99
C GLY A 462 5.04 3.88 9.32
N THR A 463 5.05 3.90 7.98
CA THR A 463 5.71 2.90 7.13
C THR A 463 6.69 3.58 6.18
N GLU A 464 7.90 3.07 6.07
CA GLU A 464 8.81 3.41 4.97
C GLU A 464 9.10 2.16 4.13
N MET A 465 8.92 2.27 2.83
CA MET A 465 9.18 1.24 1.83
C MET A 465 10.12 1.80 0.76
N VAL A 466 11.17 1.04 0.42
CA VAL A 466 12.14 1.36 -0.62
C VAL A 466 12.32 0.13 -1.50
N MET A 467 12.26 0.31 -2.82
CA MET A 467 12.63 -0.73 -3.79
C MET A 467 13.59 -0.14 -4.81
N THR A 468 14.65 -0.87 -5.15
CA THR A 468 15.67 -0.48 -6.12
C THR A 468 15.73 -1.42 -7.32
N THR A 469 16.18 -0.91 -8.46
CA THR A 469 16.51 -1.70 -9.66
C THR A 469 18.00 -1.95 -9.78
N LYS A 470 18.37 -3.01 -10.51
CA LYS A 470 19.77 -3.41 -10.79
C LYS A 470 20.58 -2.34 -11.51
N SER A 471 19.89 -1.42 -12.20
CA SER A 471 20.50 -0.20 -12.74
C SER A 471 20.02 1.04 -11.98
N SER A 472 20.98 1.89 -11.59
CA SER A 472 20.75 3.24 -11.07
C SER A 472 20.90 4.35 -12.13
N SER A 473 21.13 4.00 -13.40
CA SER A 473 21.45 4.98 -14.46
C SER A 473 20.25 5.78 -14.99
N SER A 474 19.03 5.34 -14.69
CA SER A 474 17.79 5.96 -15.19
C SER A 474 16.65 5.80 -14.19
N ASN A 475 15.58 6.60 -14.34
CA ASN A 475 14.42 6.52 -13.45
C ASN A 475 13.78 5.13 -13.45
N ILE A 476 13.35 4.66 -12.29
CA ILE A 476 12.69 3.35 -12.14
C ILE A 476 11.42 3.23 -13.01
N LEU A 477 10.64 4.30 -13.19
CA LEU A 477 9.45 4.28 -14.05
C LEU A 477 9.81 3.98 -15.51
N LYS A 478 10.84 4.65 -16.05
CA LYS A 478 11.38 4.33 -17.38
C LYS A 478 11.81 2.87 -17.49
N GLN A 479 12.50 2.33 -16.50
CA GLN A 479 12.93 0.92 -16.51
C GLN A 479 11.73 -0.04 -16.51
N VAL A 480 10.72 0.22 -15.68
CA VAL A 480 9.47 -0.57 -15.61
C VAL A 480 8.64 -0.45 -16.90
N GLY A 481 8.49 0.75 -17.44
CA GLY A 481 7.78 1.00 -18.70
C GLY A 481 8.44 0.31 -19.88
N GLN A 482 9.78 0.39 -19.99
CA GLN A 482 10.55 -0.31 -20.99
C GLN A 482 10.51 -1.83 -20.83
N PHE A 483 10.39 -2.34 -19.60
CA PHE A 483 10.20 -3.76 -19.33
C PHE A 483 8.84 -4.25 -19.87
N TYR A 484 7.73 -3.63 -19.45
CA TYR A 484 6.40 -4.05 -19.90
C TYR A 484 6.13 -3.79 -21.39
N ALA A 485 6.73 -2.76 -21.98
CA ALA A 485 6.67 -2.55 -23.43
C ALA A 485 7.22 -3.77 -24.19
N LYS A 486 8.35 -4.33 -23.75
CA LYS A 486 8.94 -5.53 -24.37
C LYS A 486 8.06 -6.77 -24.18
N VAL A 487 7.58 -7.02 -22.96
CA VAL A 487 6.67 -8.16 -22.66
C VAL A 487 5.40 -8.09 -23.52
N PHE A 488 4.87 -6.88 -23.76
CA PHE A 488 3.72 -6.67 -24.65
C PHE A 488 4.08 -6.90 -26.13
N GLU A 489 5.25 -6.46 -26.59
CA GLU A 489 5.72 -6.71 -27.95
C GLU A 489 5.97 -8.20 -28.23
N GLU A 490 6.56 -8.93 -27.29
CA GLU A 490 6.77 -10.39 -27.38
C GLU A 490 5.43 -11.10 -27.59
N LYS A 491 4.42 -10.81 -26.76
CA LYS A 491 3.06 -11.36 -26.92
C LYS A 491 2.38 -10.98 -28.23
N MET A 492 2.54 -9.75 -28.71
CA MET A 492 1.99 -9.35 -30.01
C MET A 492 2.60 -10.17 -31.17
N ASN A 493 3.90 -10.46 -31.09
CA ASN A 493 4.59 -11.26 -32.10
C ASN A 493 4.15 -12.73 -32.02
N GLU A 494 4.01 -13.29 -30.81
CA GLU A 494 3.49 -14.65 -30.59
C GLU A 494 2.06 -14.83 -31.11
N MET A 495 1.18 -13.83 -30.97
CA MET A 495 -0.19 -13.86 -31.53
C MET A 495 -0.25 -13.63 -33.05
N SER A 496 0.88 -13.33 -33.70
CA SER A 496 0.98 -13.09 -35.15
C SER A 496 1.57 -14.26 -35.94
N MET A 497 1.92 -15.34 -35.23
CA MET A 497 2.32 -16.66 -35.78
C MET A 497 1.21 -17.70 -35.57
#